data_AF-A0A8H7F6J2-F1
#
_entry.id   AF-A0A8H7F6J2-F1
#
_cell.length_a   1.000
_cell.length_b   1.000
_cell.length_c   1.000
_cell.angle_alpha   90.00
_cell.angle_beta   90.00
_cell.angle_gamma   90.00
#
_symmetry.space_group_name_H-M   'P 1'
#
loop_
_entity.id
_entity.type
_entity.pdbx_description
1 polymer ?
#
loop_
_entity_poly.entity_id
_entity_poly.type
_entity_poly.pdbx_seq_one_letter_code
_entity_poly.pdbx_strand_id
1 'polypeptide(L)'
;MALLALSSLYRHTFLHVQSPLSSVLKTGLRSFILPPDIPDSPKVVNGREGKSGGTPEMPKVANRIEENSSKDEAWTKKSKRAMTELSALPMVNPYSGRSITVRGDLGESLRQLDSVLSRNKVKLQLRMTERHEKKGYKRRRLESERWRKQFANEVRKKVQLVMKMRDRGA
;
A
#
# COMPACT_ATOMS: atom_id res chain seq x y z
N MET A 1 -42.17 58.87 10.72
CA MET A 1 -42.24 59.93 9.70
C MET A 1 -40.81 60.40 9.44
N ALA A 2 -40.15 60.27 8.30
CA ALA A 2 -40.35 59.67 6.99
C ALA A 2 -38.90 59.43 6.48
N LEU A 3 -38.53 58.19 6.16
CA LEU A 3 -38.35 57.69 4.80
C LEU A 3 -37.21 58.34 3.99
N LEU A 4 -36.22 57.48 3.72
CA LEU A 4 -35.51 57.26 2.46
C LEU A 4 -34.60 58.40 1.94
N ALA A 5 -33.33 58.07 1.71
CA ALA A 5 -32.85 57.85 0.33
C ALA A 5 -31.37 57.43 0.30
N LEU A 6 -31.06 56.59 -0.70
CA LEU A 6 -29.76 56.37 -1.35
C LEU A 6 -28.83 55.30 -0.75
N SER A 7 -29.20 54.07 -1.08
CA SER A 7 -28.33 53.11 -1.79
C SER A 7 -27.08 53.72 -2.44
N SER A 8 -25.90 53.28 -2.01
CA SER A 8 -24.66 53.38 -2.79
C SER A 8 -24.02 52.01 -2.91
N LEU A 9 -24.47 51.29 -3.94
CA LEU A 9 -23.71 50.24 -4.61
C LEU A 9 -22.55 50.91 -5.36
N TYR A 10 -21.30 50.56 -5.03
CA TYR A 10 -20.22 50.21 -5.98
C TYR A 10 -18.91 49.99 -5.18
N ARG A 11 -18.39 48.77 -5.01
CA ARG A 11 -17.67 47.92 -5.99
C ARG A 11 -16.23 48.38 -6.22
N HIS A 12 -15.27 47.83 -5.47
CA HIS A 12 -13.82 47.78 -5.75
C HIS A 12 -13.17 46.85 -4.70
N THR A 13 -12.37 45.81 -4.96
CA THR A 13 -11.76 45.21 -6.14
C THR A 13 -11.59 43.71 -5.84
N PHE A 14 -12.45 42.87 -6.40
CA PHE A 14 -12.19 41.43 -6.46
C PHE A 14 -11.11 41.27 -7.54
N LEU A 15 -9.89 40.88 -7.16
CA LEU A 15 -8.87 40.46 -8.12
C LEU A 15 -9.35 39.15 -8.76
N HIS A 16 -10.08 39.34 -9.85
CA HIS A 16 -10.42 38.33 -10.82
C HIS A 16 -9.12 37.96 -11.56
N VAL A 17 -8.39 36.99 -11.02
CA VAL A 17 -7.40 36.27 -11.82
C VAL A 17 -8.21 35.48 -12.84
N GLN A 18 -8.27 36.00 -14.07
CA GLN A 18 -8.78 35.28 -15.22
C GLN A 18 -7.99 33.99 -15.35
N SER A 19 -8.63 32.86 -15.06
CA SER A 19 -8.18 31.57 -15.56
C SER A 19 -8.59 31.48 -17.02
N PRO A 20 -7.67 31.51 -18.00
CA PRO A 20 -8.05 31.16 -19.36
C PRO A 20 -8.43 29.68 -19.39
N LEU A 21 -9.63 29.47 -19.89
CA LEU A 21 -10.16 28.18 -20.35
C LEU A 21 -9.08 27.36 -21.07
N SER A 22 -8.79 26.18 -20.54
CA SER A 22 -8.48 25.03 -21.38
C SER A 22 -9.33 23.86 -20.92
N SER A 23 -10.54 23.82 -21.46
CA SER A 23 -11.29 22.59 -21.61
C SER A 23 -10.53 21.70 -22.59
N VAL A 24 -9.74 20.75 -22.07
CA VAL A 24 -9.28 19.60 -22.85
C VAL A 24 -9.71 18.34 -22.10
N LEU A 25 -10.85 17.85 -22.54
CA LEU A 25 -11.20 16.44 -22.75
C LEU A 25 -10.67 15.42 -21.72
N LYS A 26 -11.65 14.80 -21.04
CA LYS A 26 -11.70 13.37 -20.71
C LYS A 26 -10.63 12.53 -21.42
N THR A 27 -9.74 11.95 -20.63
CA THR A 27 -9.37 10.52 -20.61
C THR A 27 -8.51 10.35 -19.35
N GLY A 28 -8.82 9.50 -18.38
CA GLY A 28 -9.26 8.12 -18.57
C GLY A 28 -8.08 7.16 -18.61
N LEU A 29 -6.94 7.43 -17.97
CA LEU A 29 -5.88 6.43 -17.79
C LEU A 29 -5.26 6.59 -16.39
N ARG A 30 -5.83 5.87 -15.42
CA ARG A 30 -5.02 5.35 -14.31
C ARG A 30 -3.93 4.51 -14.97
N SER A 31 -2.68 4.94 -14.89
CA SER A 31 -1.56 4.01 -15.04
C SER A 31 -1.63 3.05 -13.86
N PHE A 32 -2.44 2.01 -14.02
CA PHE A 32 -2.23 0.76 -13.32
C PHE A 32 -0.78 0.39 -13.58
N ILE A 33 0.06 0.46 -12.55
CA ILE A 33 1.33 -0.23 -12.54
C ILE A 33 0.95 -1.69 -12.76
N LEU A 34 1.21 -2.20 -13.98
CA LEU A 34 1.01 -3.61 -14.27
C LEU A 34 1.86 -4.39 -13.26
N PRO A 35 1.29 -5.43 -12.62
CA PRO A 35 2.14 -6.42 -11.97
C PRO A 35 3.13 -6.98 -13.02
N PRO A 36 4.37 -7.35 -12.61
CA PRO A 36 5.34 -7.93 -13.52
C PRO A 36 4.72 -9.13 -14.26
N ASP A 37 4.98 -9.19 -15.57
CA ASP A 37 4.43 -10.19 -16.49
C ASP A 37 4.55 -11.59 -15.91
N ILE A 38 3.40 -12.21 -15.63
CA ILE A 38 3.32 -13.64 -15.36
C ILE A 38 3.72 -14.32 -16.68
N PRO A 39 4.74 -15.19 -16.71
CA PRO A 39 5.12 -15.85 -17.95
C PRO A 39 3.92 -16.62 -18.50
N ASP A 40 3.56 -16.33 -19.75
CA ASP A 40 2.49 -16.99 -20.47
C ASP A 40 2.65 -18.51 -20.33
N SER A 41 1.60 -19.16 -19.84
CA SER A 41 1.53 -20.62 -19.88
C SER A 41 1.72 -21.08 -21.33
N PRO A 42 2.52 -22.13 -21.59
CA PRO A 42 2.87 -22.51 -22.95
C PRO A 42 1.62 -22.81 -23.75
N LYS A 43 1.44 -22.10 -24.88
CA LYS A 43 0.38 -22.37 -25.85
C LYS A 43 0.62 -23.76 -26.43
N VAL A 44 -0.23 -24.71 -26.05
CA VAL A 44 -0.29 -26.03 -26.67
C VAL A 44 -0.71 -25.83 -28.13
N VAL A 45 0.25 -25.95 -29.03
CA VAL A 45 0.02 -25.97 -30.48
C VAL A 45 -0.59 -27.32 -30.83
N ASN A 46 -1.92 -27.37 -30.94
CA ASN A 46 -2.62 -28.50 -31.52
C ASN A 46 -2.71 -28.30 -33.04
N GLY A 47 -1.89 -29.04 -33.77
CA GLY A 47 -1.98 -29.15 -35.21
C GLY A 47 -1.89 -30.61 -35.64
N ARG A 48 -3.02 -31.19 -36.05
CA ARG A 48 -3.26 -31.77 -37.39
C ARG A 48 -4.43 -32.76 -37.35
N GLU A 49 -5.32 -32.57 -38.31
CA GLU A 49 -6.46 -33.41 -38.64
C GLU A 49 -6.04 -34.75 -39.23
N GLY A 50 -6.82 -35.80 -38.96
CA GLY A 50 -6.71 -37.11 -39.60
C GLY A 50 -7.97 -37.94 -39.34
N LYS A 51 -8.76 -38.17 -40.40
CA LYS A 51 -10.01 -38.95 -40.45
C LYS A 51 -9.78 -40.43 -40.09
N SER A 52 -10.73 -41.05 -39.38
CA SER A 52 -11.44 -42.27 -39.81
C SER A 52 -12.35 -42.79 -38.69
N GLY A 53 -13.50 -43.35 -39.07
CA GLY A 53 -14.56 -43.77 -38.16
C GLY A 53 -14.12 -44.86 -37.19
N GLY A 54 -14.48 -44.66 -35.93
CA GLY A 54 -14.40 -45.65 -34.86
C GLY A 54 -15.52 -45.35 -33.87
N THR A 55 -16.28 -46.38 -33.53
CA THR A 55 -17.34 -46.42 -32.51
C THR A 55 -16.96 -45.58 -31.29
N PRO A 56 -17.88 -44.77 -30.71
CA PRO A 56 -17.57 -44.05 -29.48
C PRO A 56 -17.52 -45.04 -28.31
N GLU A 57 -16.38 -45.70 -28.12
CA GLU A 57 -16.07 -46.32 -26.84
C GLU A 57 -15.85 -45.20 -25.83
N MET A 58 -16.80 -45.04 -24.93
CA MET A 58 -16.71 -44.12 -23.81
C MET A 58 -15.44 -44.45 -23.00
N PRO A 59 -14.54 -43.49 -22.74
CA PRO A 59 -13.43 -43.74 -21.85
C PRO A 59 -13.99 -44.08 -20.47
N LYS A 60 -13.59 -45.26 -19.95
CA LYS A 60 -13.99 -45.79 -18.66
C LYS A 60 -13.85 -44.69 -17.59
N VAL A 61 -14.98 -44.31 -16.98
CA VAL A 61 -15.09 -43.31 -15.90
C VAL A 61 -14.10 -43.56 -14.75
N ALA A 62 -13.59 -44.78 -14.62
CA ALA A 62 -12.58 -45.20 -13.66
C ALA A 62 -11.33 -44.29 -13.64
N ASN A 63 -10.78 -43.89 -14.79
CA ASN A 63 -9.51 -43.16 -14.83
C ASN A 63 -9.63 -41.69 -14.35
N ARG A 64 -10.83 -41.09 -14.47
CA ARG A 64 -11.08 -39.72 -13.98
C ARG A 64 -11.09 -39.67 -12.45
N ILE A 65 -11.52 -40.75 -11.80
CA ILE A 65 -11.55 -40.85 -10.34
C ILE A 65 -10.11 -40.94 -9.80
N GLU A 66 -9.21 -41.66 -10.48
CA GLU A 66 -7.80 -41.78 -10.06
C GLU A 66 -6.98 -40.49 -10.27
N GLU A 67 -7.23 -39.75 -11.35
CA GLU A 67 -6.59 -38.43 -11.54
C GLU A 67 -7.13 -37.38 -10.57
N ASN A 68 -8.40 -37.48 -10.18
CA ASN A 68 -9.01 -36.58 -9.19
C ASN A 68 -8.59 -36.96 -7.76
N SER A 69 -8.50 -38.25 -7.43
CA SER A 69 -7.95 -38.70 -6.15
C SER A 69 -6.50 -38.26 -6.00
N SER A 70 -5.70 -38.28 -7.08
CA SER A 70 -4.34 -37.74 -7.08
C SER A 70 -4.30 -36.23 -6.80
N LYS A 71 -5.24 -35.45 -7.37
CA LYS A 71 -5.35 -34.00 -7.08
C LYS A 71 -5.80 -33.74 -5.65
N ASP A 72 -6.76 -34.51 -5.14
CA ASP A 72 -7.25 -34.42 -3.77
C ASP A 72 -6.16 -34.81 -2.76
N GLU A 73 -5.37 -35.84 -3.07
CA GLU A 73 -4.18 -36.24 -2.32
C GLU A 73 -3.08 -35.17 -2.34
N ALA A 74 -2.83 -34.57 -3.51
CA ALA A 74 -1.90 -33.46 -3.64
C ALA A 74 -2.36 -32.23 -2.82
N TRP A 75 -3.67 -31.94 -2.84
CA TRP A 75 -4.27 -30.85 -2.07
C TRP A 75 -4.21 -31.13 -0.56
N THR A 76 -4.55 -32.34 -0.11
CA THR A 76 -4.48 -32.71 1.31
C THR A 76 -3.05 -32.67 1.82
N LYS A 77 -2.06 -33.14 1.02
CA LYS A 77 -0.63 -33.04 1.36
C LYS A 77 -0.17 -31.59 1.44
N LYS A 78 -0.59 -30.74 0.50
CA LYS A 78 -0.29 -29.30 0.51
C LYS A 78 -0.93 -28.60 1.71
N SER A 79 -2.18 -28.91 2.01
CA SER A 79 -2.92 -28.38 3.16
C SER A 79 -2.27 -28.78 4.49
N LYS A 80 -1.91 -30.06 4.67
CA LYS A 80 -1.19 -30.54 5.86
C LYS A 80 0.16 -29.84 6.05
N ARG A 81 0.92 -29.64 4.97
CA ARG A 81 2.18 -28.87 5.01
C ARG A 81 1.95 -27.43 5.43
N ALA A 82 0.98 -26.75 4.81
CA ALA A 82 0.62 -25.38 5.17
C ALA A 82 0.19 -25.26 6.64
N MET A 83 -0.60 -26.22 7.17
CA MET A 83 -0.97 -26.25 8.58
C MET A 83 0.24 -26.44 9.51
N THR A 84 1.17 -27.32 9.11
CA THR A 84 2.42 -27.55 9.87
C THR A 84 3.28 -26.29 9.89
N GLU A 85 3.48 -25.64 8.74
CA GLU A 85 4.22 -24.39 8.60
C GLU A 85 3.57 -23.25 9.40
N LEU A 86 2.25 -23.11 9.32
CA LEU A 86 1.50 -22.11 10.07
C LEU A 86 1.59 -22.33 11.58
N SER A 87 1.61 -23.60 12.04
CA SER A 87 1.76 -23.92 13.46
C SER A 87 3.16 -23.60 14.01
N ALA A 88 4.17 -23.63 13.16
CA ALA A 88 5.56 -23.30 13.52
C ALA A 88 5.83 -21.78 13.53
N LEU A 89 4.97 -20.99 12.90
CA LEU A 89 5.06 -19.53 12.96
C LEU A 89 4.59 -19.03 14.34
N PRO A 90 5.27 -18.03 14.93
CA PRO A 90 4.77 -17.41 16.15
C PRO A 90 3.38 -16.81 15.87
N MET A 91 2.42 -17.10 16.74
CA MET A 91 1.06 -16.58 16.61
C MET A 91 1.09 -15.06 16.43
N VAL A 92 0.44 -14.57 15.38
CA VAL A 92 0.30 -13.13 15.10
C VAL A 92 -0.64 -12.53 16.16
N ASN A 93 -0.08 -12.15 17.29
CA ASN A 93 -0.81 -11.46 18.34
C ASN A 93 -0.66 -9.92 18.15
N PRO A 94 -1.57 -9.10 18.72
CA PRO A 94 -1.42 -7.63 18.70
C PRO A 94 -0.12 -7.12 19.34
N TYR A 95 0.56 -7.99 20.09
CA TYR A 95 1.84 -7.73 20.75
C TYR A 95 3.06 -8.12 19.88
N SER A 96 2.85 -8.66 18.67
CA SER A 96 3.88 -9.32 17.85
C SER A 96 4.93 -8.36 17.26
N GLY A 97 4.87 -7.08 17.62
CA GLY A 97 5.90 -6.06 17.36
C GLY A 97 6.08 -5.10 18.53
N ARG A 98 5.66 -5.49 19.73
CA ARG A 98 5.71 -4.72 20.98
C ARG A 98 6.25 -5.54 22.16
N SER A 99 6.76 -6.72 21.89
CA SER A 99 7.40 -7.62 22.87
C SER A 99 8.88 -7.75 22.55
N ILE A 100 9.70 -7.82 23.60
CA ILE A 100 11.13 -8.13 23.50
C ILE A 100 11.43 -9.18 24.57
N THR A 101 12.17 -10.22 24.19
CA THR A 101 12.67 -11.21 25.13
C THR A 101 13.85 -10.62 25.90
N VAL A 102 13.78 -10.63 27.23
CA VAL A 102 14.89 -10.21 28.09
C VAL A 102 15.97 -11.28 28.04
N ARG A 103 17.17 -10.93 27.54
CA ARG A 103 18.32 -11.86 27.43
C ARG A 103 19.50 -11.48 28.34
N GLY A 104 19.43 -10.32 28.99
CA GLY A 104 20.51 -9.74 29.80
C GLY A 104 19.95 -8.70 30.77
N ASP A 105 20.53 -7.51 30.82
CA ASP A 105 20.04 -6.42 31.66
C ASP A 105 18.60 -6.00 31.28
N LEU A 106 17.78 -5.84 32.32
CA LEU A 106 16.41 -5.34 32.18
C LEU A 106 16.40 -3.91 31.68
N GLY A 107 17.34 -3.07 32.15
CA GLY A 107 17.45 -1.66 31.75
C GLY A 107 17.66 -1.51 30.24
N GLU A 108 18.61 -2.26 29.68
CA GLU A 108 18.86 -2.31 28.23
C GLU A 108 17.63 -2.81 27.45
N SER A 109 17.01 -3.90 27.91
CA SER A 109 15.83 -4.49 27.28
C SER A 109 14.65 -3.51 27.23
N LEU A 110 14.45 -2.71 28.29
CA LEU A 110 13.43 -1.67 28.34
C LEU A 110 13.71 -0.51 27.38
N ARG A 111 14.98 -0.09 27.24
CA ARG A 111 15.37 0.94 26.24
C ARG A 111 15.17 0.44 24.82
N GLN A 112 15.49 -0.83 24.56
CA GLN A 112 15.23 -1.47 23.28
C GLN A 112 13.73 -1.49 22.96
N LEU A 113 12.90 -1.80 23.97
CA LEU A 113 11.45 -1.79 23.84
C LEU A 113 10.94 -0.39 23.51
N ASP A 114 11.46 0.64 24.18
CA ASP A 114 11.07 2.02 23.92
C ASP A 114 11.41 2.47 22.48
N SER A 115 12.57 2.05 21.96
CA SER A 115 12.96 2.27 20.57
C SER A 115 12.01 1.58 19.59
N VAL A 116 11.62 0.33 19.86
CA VAL A 116 10.63 -0.41 19.04
C VAL A 116 9.28 0.32 19.03
N LEU A 117 8.78 0.72 20.20
CA LEU A 117 7.50 1.45 20.30
C LEU A 117 7.54 2.80 19.59
N SER A 118 8.68 3.49 19.63
CA SER A 118 8.90 4.77 18.95
C SER A 118 8.95 4.62 17.43
N ARG A 119 9.67 3.61 16.91
CA ARG A 119 9.69 3.29 15.47
C ARG A 119 8.30 2.95 14.93
N ASN A 120 7.55 2.17 15.71
CA ASN A 120 6.16 1.79 15.39
C ASN A 120 5.15 2.91 15.67
N LYS A 121 5.60 4.05 16.22
CA LYS A 121 4.79 5.24 16.53
C LYS A 121 3.59 4.96 17.44
N VAL A 122 3.68 3.96 18.32
CA VAL A 122 2.57 3.53 19.19
C VAL A 122 2.14 4.66 20.13
N LYS A 123 3.09 5.33 20.78
CA LYS A 123 2.81 6.46 21.69
C LYS A 123 2.15 7.65 20.97
N LEU A 124 2.60 7.95 19.76
CA LEU A 124 2.03 9.01 18.93
C LEU A 124 0.59 8.67 18.53
N GLN A 125 0.37 7.43 18.09
CA GLN A 125 -0.96 6.96 17.72
C GLN A 125 -1.91 7.04 18.92
N LEU A 126 -1.48 6.59 20.10
CA LEU A 126 -2.27 6.65 21.34
C LEU A 126 -2.78 8.09 21.58
N ARG A 127 -1.86 9.07 21.61
CA ARG A 127 -2.20 10.49 21.77
C ARG A 127 -3.14 11.04 20.70
N MET A 128 -2.95 10.62 19.45
CA MET A 128 -3.80 11.05 18.33
C MET A 128 -5.19 10.40 18.37
N THR A 129 -5.32 9.23 18.99
CA THR A 129 -6.59 8.50 19.12
C THR A 129 -7.37 8.84 20.39
N GLU A 130 -6.73 9.47 21.39
CA GLU A 130 -7.40 9.92 22.64
C GLU A 130 -8.63 10.80 22.37
N ARG A 131 -8.63 11.57 21.28
CA ARG A 131 -9.77 12.40 20.86
C ARG A 131 -10.08 12.20 19.39
N HIS A 132 -11.35 12.32 19.04
CA HIS A 132 -11.77 12.26 17.64
C HIS A 132 -11.24 13.46 16.84
N GLU A 133 -10.40 13.18 15.84
CA GLU A 133 -9.99 14.15 14.84
C GLU A 133 -10.94 14.08 13.62
N LYS A 134 -11.60 15.21 13.31
CA LYS A 134 -12.44 15.34 12.11
C LYS A 134 -11.62 15.03 10.85
N LYS A 135 -12.24 14.31 9.89
CA LYS A 135 -11.58 13.85 8.64
C LYS A 135 -10.86 14.95 7.86
N GLY A 136 -11.45 16.15 7.77
CA GLY A 136 -10.84 17.29 7.05
C GLY A 136 -9.57 17.80 7.73
N TYR A 137 -9.57 17.90 9.06
CA TYR A 137 -8.40 18.31 9.84
C TYR A 137 -7.28 17.28 9.73
N LYS A 138 -7.63 15.98 9.81
CA LYS A 138 -6.67 14.88 9.60
C LYS A 138 -5.97 14.95 8.24
N ARG A 139 -6.71 15.24 7.17
CA ARG A 139 -6.14 15.39 5.81
C ARG A 139 -5.14 16.54 5.74
N ARG A 140 -5.53 17.74 6.20
CA ARG A 140 -4.66 18.93 6.21
C ARG A 140 -3.40 18.71 7.05
N ARG A 141 -3.54 18.06 8.20
CA ARG A 141 -2.41 17.69 9.07
C ARG A 141 -1.46 16.75 8.36
N LEU A 142 -1.95 15.65 7.78
CA LEU A 142 -1.13 14.66 7.08
C LEU A 142 -0.41 15.26 5.86
N GLU A 143 -1.07 16.15 5.11
CA GLU A 143 -0.46 16.89 4.01
C GLU A 143 0.67 17.79 4.50
N SER A 144 0.41 18.60 5.54
CA SER A 144 1.41 19.49 6.14
C SER A 144 2.59 18.73 6.75
N GLU A 145 2.35 17.55 7.34
CA GLU A 145 3.40 16.67 7.85
C GLU A 145 4.25 16.07 6.73
N ARG A 146 3.64 15.65 5.62
CA ARG A 146 4.35 15.11 4.45
C ARG A 146 5.24 16.20 3.84
N TRP A 147 4.70 17.40 3.65
CA TRP A 147 5.45 18.53 3.11
C TRP A 147 6.66 18.88 3.99
N ARG A 148 6.48 19.01 5.31
CA ARG A 148 7.59 19.28 6.23
C ARG A 148 8.69 18.21 6.18
N LYS A 149 8.31 16.93 6.06
CA LYS A 149 9.28 15.83 5.91
C LYS A 149 10.03 15.89 4.59
N GLN A 150 9.33 16.15 3.49
CA GLN A 150 9.95 16.31 2.17
C GLN A 150 10.90 17.51 2.16
N PHE A 151 10.44 18.66 2.64
CA PHE A 151 11.25 19.87 2.74
C PHE A 151 12.52 19.64 3.58
N ALA A 152 12.40 19.04 4.76
CA ALA A 152 13.55 18.74 5.60
C ALA A 152 14.54 17.78 4.93
N ASN A 153 14.05 16.81 4.15
CA ASN A 153 14.90 15.91 3.39
C ASN A 153 15.63 16.63 2.25
N GLU A 154 14.94 17.50 1.51
CA GLU A 154 15.57 18.29 0.44
C GLU A 154 16.62 19.25 0.99
N VAL A 155 16.31 19.98 2.08
CA VAL A 155 17.29 20.82 2.78
C VAL A 155 18.50 20.00 3.23
N ARG A 156 18.29 18.83 3.85
CA ARG A 156 19.39 17.94 4.28
C ARG A 156 20.27 17.52 3.11
N LYS A 157 19.70 17.13 1.96
CA LYS A 157 20.46 16.75 0.76
C LYS A 157 21.32 17.90 0.25
N LYS A 158 20.77 19.12 0.20
CA LYS A 158 21.50 20.30 -0.26
C LYS A 158 22.63 20.67 0.70
N VAL A 159 22.39 20.66 2.01
CA VAL A 159 23.44 20.90 3.01
C VAL A 159 24.55 19.85 2.92
N GLN A 160 24.19 18.57 2.80
CA GLN A 160 25.17 17.50 2.62
C GLN A 160 26.01 17.68 1.35
N LEU A 161 25.43 18.19 0.27
CA LEU A 161 26.18 18.50 -0.95
C LEU A 161 27.18 19.63 -0.72
N VAL A 162 26.76 20.72 -0.07
CA VAL A 162 27.63 21.86 0.26
C VAL A 162 28.78 21.42 1.18
N MET A 163 28.49 20.61 2.21
CA MET A 163 29.52 20.05 3.08
C MET A 163 30.53 19.22 2.28
N LYS A 164 30.07 18.37 1.36
CA LYS A 164 30.96 17.60 0.48
C LYS A 164 31.81 18.48 -0.44
N MET A 165 31.28 19.59 -0.94
CA MET A 165 32.04 20.54 -1.76
C MET A 165 33.13 21.23 -0.93
N ARG A 166 32.78 21.70 0.27
CA ARG A 166 33.72 22.27 1.24
C ARG A 166 34.82 21.29 1.62
N ASP A 167 34.47 20.05 1.93
CA ASP A 167 35.43 19.02 2.36
C ASP A 167 36.41 18.63 1.22
N ARG A 168 36.07 18.93 -0.04
CA ARG A 168 36.94 18.76 -1.22
C ARG A 168 37.87 19.97 -1.47
N GLY A 169 37.74 21.06 -0.71
CA GLY A 169 38.60 22.23 -0.82
C GLY A 169 38.18 23.26 -1.89
N ALA A 170 36.89 23.32 -2.23
CA ALA A 170 36.31 24.46 -2.94
C ALA A 170 35.95 25.61 -1.99
#